data_AF-A0A699IA33-F1
#
_entry.id   AF-A0A699IA33-F1
#
_cell.length_a   1.000
_cell.length_b   1.000
_cell.length_c   1.000
_cell.angle_alpha   90.00
_cell.angle_beta   90.00
_cell.angle_gamma   90.00
#
_symmetry.space_group_name_H-M   'P 1'
#
loop_
_entity.id
_entity.type
_entity.pdbx_description
1 polymer ?
#
loop_
_entity_poly.entity_id
_entity_poly.type
_entity_poly.pdbx_seq_one_letter_code
_entity_poly.pdbx_strand_id
1 'polypeptide(L)'
;MIVQGCRLKLEIHTFIIDLIPLGHGSFDVIVGMDWLSNLRAKIICFEKIVQIMLSNGDILEVHKEHPEGNPKQLKTMKVNEPKLKDIPVVHKFPGVFSEDLSGLPLSREVEFRIDLILEVMPVAKSPYRLEPTEMQ
;
A
#
# COMPACT_ATOMS: atom_id res chain seq x y z
N MET A 1 4.17 -7.86 -8.13
CA MET A 1 3.20 -8.72 -8.85
C MET A 1 1.96 -7.89 -9.10
N ILE A 2 1.42 -7.92 -10.32
CA ILE A 2 0.20 -7.21 -10.72
C ILE A 2 -0.80 -8.28 -11.15
N VAL A 3 -2.04 -8.22 -10.65
CA VAL A 3 -3.14 -9.09 -11.07
C VAL A 3 -4.01 -8.32 -12.04
N GLN A 4 -4.05 -8.77 -13.29
CA GLN A 4 -4.70 -8.02 -14.37
C GLN A 4 -6.17 -8.37 -14.53
N GLY A 5 -6.97 -7.39 -14.95
CA GLY A 5 -8.39 -7.61 -15.30
C GLY A 5 -9.29 -7.95 -14.10
N CYS A 6 -8.91 -7.53 -12.89
CA CYS A 6 -9.72 -7.72 -11.70
C CYS A 6 -11.02 -6.91 -11.75
N ARG A 7 -12.05 -7.43 -11.09
CA ARG A 7 -13.34 -6.74 -10.94
C ARG A 7 -13.38 -6.01 -9.61
N LEU A 8 -13.22 -4.68 -9.64
CA LEU A 8 -13.41 -3.83 -8.48
C LEU A 8 -14.87 -3.37 -8.42
N LYS A 9 -15.57 -3.71 -7.34
CA LYS A 9 -16.95 -3.29 -7.13
C LYS A 9 -17.01 -2.16 -6.11
N LEU A 10 -17.48 -1.00 -6.54
CA LEU A 10 -17.72 0.17 -5.68
C LEU A 10 -19.21 0.48 -5.74
N GLU A 11 -19.91 0.28 -4.63
CA GLU A 11 -21.37 0.38 -4.55
C GLU A 11 -22.08 -0.49 -5.61
N ILE A 12 -22.76 0.14 -6.58
CA ILE A 12 -23.45 -0.51 -7.70
C ILE A 12 -22.59 -0.60 -8.97
N HIS A 13 -21.43 0.06 -8.98
CA HIS A 13 -20.54 0.15 -10.14
C HIS A 13 -19.50 -0.97 -10.08
N THR A 14 -19.20 -1.53 -11.25
CA THR A 14 -18.15 -2.54 -11.40
C THR A 14 -17.15 -2.06 -12.43
N PHE A 15 -15.88 -2.05 -12.06
CA PHE A 15 -14.77 -1.61 -12.87
C PHE A 15 -13.82 -2.76 -13.14
N ILE A 16 -13.20 -2.76 -14.33
CA ILE A 16 -12.08 -3.64 -14.64
C ILE A 16 -10.80 -2.86 -14.35
N ILE A 17 -9.91 -3.44 -13.54
CA ILE A 17 -8.69 -2.79 -13.07
C ILE A 17 -7.58 -3.82 -12.84
N ASP A 18 -6.34 -3.40 -13.04
CA ASP A 18 -5.16 -4.14 -12.63
C ASP A 18 -4.81 -3.78 -11.17
N LEU A 19 -4.71 -4.79 -10.30
CA LEU A 19 -4.50 -4.60 -8.85
C LEU A 19 -3.14 -5.12 -8.41
N ILE A 20 -2.52 -4.42 -7.45
CA ILE A 20 -1.32 -4.91 -6.76
C ILE A 20 -1.76 -5.41 -5.38
N PRO A 21 -1.76 -6.72 -5.12
CA PRO A 21 -2.17 -7.23 -3.81
C PRO A 21 -1.12 -6.90 -2.74
N LEU A 22 -1.61 -6.55 -1.56
CA LEU A 22 -0.81 -6.33 -0.36
C LEU A 22 -1.08 -7.52 0.57
N GLY A 23 -0.04 -8.30 0.89
CA GLY A 23 -0.15 -9.47 1.76
C GLY A 23 -0.34 -9.14 3.25
N HIS A 24 -0.88 -7.98 3.61
CA HIS A 24 -0.98 -7.52 5.00
C HIS A 24 -2.44 -7.27 5.38
N GLY A 25 -2.90 -7.89 6.46
CA GLY A 25 -4.32 -8.05 6.84
C GLY A 25 -5.14 -6.80 7.20
N SER A 26 -4.69 -5.59 6.85
CA SER A 26 -5.50 -4.36 6.95
C SER A 26 -5.77 -3.69 5.61
N PHE A 27 -5.02 -4.04 4.56
CA PHE A 27 -5.22 -3.52 3.21
C PHE A 27 -4.94 -4.64 2.21
N ASP A 28 -5.95 -5.01 1.44
CA ASP A 28 -5.86 -6.19 0.58
C ASP A 28 -5.21 -5.88 -0.79
N VAL A 29 -5.39 -4.65 -1.29
CA VAL A 29 -5.00 -4.26 -2.65
C VAL A 29 -4.63 -2.78 -2.77
N ILE A 30 -3.73 -2.46 -3.71
CA ILE A 30 -3.42 -1.10 -4.18
C ILE A 30 -4.05 -0.89 -5.55
N VAL A 31 -4.72 0.24 -5.70
CA VAL A 31 -5.25 0.78 -6.96
C VAL A 31 -4.17 1.66 -7.60
N GLY A 32 -3.84 1.39 -8.86
CA GLY A 32 -2.83 2.14 -9.61
C GLY A 32 -3.27 3.56 -10.01
N MET A 33 -2.29 4.44 -10.19
CA MET A 33 -2.51 5.82 -10.67
C MET A 33 -2.96 5.88 -12.13
N ASP A 34 -2.56 4.91 -12.93
CA ASP A 34 -3.01 4.71 -14.31
C ASP A 34 -4.54 4.60 -14.36
N TRP A 35 -5.11 3.73 -13.53
CA TRP A 35 -6.56 3.56 -13.44
C TRP A 35 -7.27 4.83 -12.95
N LEU A 36 -6.75 5.47 -11.89
CA LEU A 36 -7.30 6.72 -11.36
C LEU A 36 -7.26 7.85 -12.40
N SER A 37 -6.17 7.94 -13.18
CA SER A 37 -6.00 8.97 -14.21
C SER A 37 -6.97 8.79 -15.38
N ASN A 38 -7.23 7.54 -15.79
CA ASN A 38 -8.18 7.21 -16.86
C ASN A 38 -9.62 7.63 -16.50
N LEU A 39 -9.99 7.57 -15.22
CA LEU A 39 -11.29 8.02 -14.71
C LEU A 39 -11.30 9.48 -14.25
N ARG A 40 -10.22 10.22 -14.49
CA ARG A 40 -10.03 11.62 -14.02
C ARG A 40 -10.35 11.79 -12.54
N ALA A 41 -9.97 10.80 -11.73
CA ALA A 41 -10.30 10.77 -10.32
C ALA A 41 -9.66 11.96 -9.60
N LYS A 42 -10.39 12.53 -8.64
CA LYS A 42 -9.89 13.59 -7.76
C LYS A 42 -9.74 13.04 -6.36
N ILE A 43 -8.55 13.19 -5.79
CA ILE A 43 -8.26 12.80 -4.40
C ILE A 43 -8.33 14.07 -3.55
N ILE A 44 -9.35 14.15 -2.69
CA ILE A 44 -9.54 15.25 -1.75
C ILE A 44 -8.97 14.82 -0.41
N CYS A 45 -7.68 15.10 -0.19
CA CYS A 45 -6.93 14.57 0.95
C CYS A 45 -7.50 15.02 2.31
N PHE A 46 -7.94 16.28 2.41
CA PHE A 46 -8.47 16.83 3.66
C PHE A 46 -9.73 16.09 4.12
N GLU A 47 -10.68 15.90 3.19
CA GLU A 47 -11.94 15.19 3.43
C GLU A 47 -11.78 13.66 3.39
N LYS A 48 -10.61 13.15 2.95
CA LYS A 48 -10.33 11.72 2.77
C LYS A 48 -11.30 11.06 1.78
N ILE A 49 -11.62 11.77 0.70
CA ILE A 49 -12.55 11.34 -0.36
C ILE A 49 -11.79 11.11 -1.67
N VAL A 50 -12.18 10.07 -2.41
CA VAL A 50 -11.82 9.88 -3.82
C VAL A 50 -13.08 10.04 -4.67
N GLN A 51 -13.11 11.08 -5.50
CA GLN A 51 -14.19 11.33 -6.46
C GLN A 51 -13.84 10.72 -7.81
N ILE A 52 -14.71 9.89 -8.37
CA ILE A 52 -14.53 9.22 -9.66
C ILE A 52 -15.63 9.69 -10.61
N MET A 53 -15.24 10.15 -11.80
CA MET A 53 -16.19 10.55 -12.84
C MET A 53 -16.74 9.31 -13.57
N LEU A 54 -18.04 9.08 -13.48
CA LEU A 54 -18.73 7.98 -14.15
C LEU A 54 -19.06 8.36 -15.61
N SER A 55 -19.29 7.34 -16.44
CA SER A 55 -19.59 7.54 -17.86
C SER A 55 -20.92 8.25 -18.14
N ASN A 56 -21.84 8.25 -17.16
CA ASN A 56 -23.11 8.97 -17.23
C ASN A 56 -22.99 10.46 -16.82
N GLY A 57 -21.80 10.90 -16.40
CA GLY A 57 -21.54 12.26 -15.92
C GLY A 57 -21.69 12.46 -14.41
N ASP A 58 -22.14 11.44 -13.68
CA ASP A 58 -22.26 11.49 -12.22
C ASP A 58 -20.89 11.32 -11.54
N ILE A 59 -20.82 11.74 -10.27
CA ILE A 59 -19.62 11.60 -9.43
C ILE A 59 -19.88 10.51 -8.40
N LEU A 60 -19.00 9.50 -8.36
CA LEU A 60 -18.96 8.50 -7.30
C LEU A 60 -17.94 8.92 -6.23
N GLU A 61 -18.37 8.99 -4.97
CA GLU A 61 -17.52 9.39 -3.85
C GLU A 61 -17.14 8.20 -2.96
N VAL A 62 -15.87 7.82 -2.97
CA VAL A 62 -15.34 6.77 -2.11
C VAL A 62 -14.72 7.40 -0.87
N HIS A 63 -15.24 7.04 0.29
CA HIS A 63 -14.80 7.55 1.58
C HIS A 63 -13.87 6.54 2.27
N LYS A 64 -12.87 7.02 3.02
CA LYS A 64 -12.12 6.17 3.94
C LYS A 64 -13.03 5.72 5.10
N GLU A 65 -13.09 4.43 5.38
CA GLU A 65 -13.83 3.92 6.55
C GLU A 65 -13.22 4.48 7.85
N HIS A 66 -14.05 5.13 8.67
CA HIS A 66 -13.71 5.53 10.04
C HIS A 66 -14.30 4.48 11.00
N PRO A 67 -13.50 3.83 11.87
CA PRO A 67 -14.02 2.81 12.80
C PRO A 67 -15.04 3.29 13.84
N GLU A 68 -15.32 4.60 13.96
CA GLU A 68 -16.14 5.14 15.06
C GLU A 68 -17.57 5.58 14.67
N GLY A 69 -18.23 4.89 13.73
CA GLY A 69 -19.61 5.24 13.36
C GLY A 69 -20.44 4.07 12.87
N ASN A 70 -21.30 3.54 13.75
CA ASN A 70 -22.46 2.65 13.51
C ASN A 70 -22.37 1.63 12.35
N PRO A 71 -22.26 0.32 12.64
CA PRO A 71 -22.13 -0.76 11.64
C PRO A 71 -23.47 -1.09 11.00
N LYS A 72 -24.00 -0.18 10.18
CA LYS A 72 -25.12 -0.50 9.29
C LYS A 72 -24.73 -0.17 7.86
N GLN A 73 -24.38 -1.26 7.18
CA GLN A 73 -24.31 -1.45 5.73
C GLN A 73 -22.98 -1.13 5.06
N LEU A 74 -22.04 -2.07 5.16
CA LEU A 74 -21.20 -2.40 4.01
C LEU A 74 -21.14 -3.93 3.84
N LYS A 75 -21.53 -4.37 2.63
CA LYS A 75 -21.39 -5.76 2.19
C LYS A 75 -19.91 -6.01 1.95
N THR A 76 -19.35 -6.99 2.67
CA THR A 76 -18.04 -7.59 2.44
C THR A 76 -17.71 -7.65 0.94
N MET A 77 -16.63 -6.99 0.55
CA MET A 77 -16.03 -7.10 -0.78
C MET A 77 -15.40 -8.50 -0.86
N LYS A 78 -16.14 -9.49 -1.38
CA LYS A 78 -15.54 -10.77 -1.78
C LYS A 78 -14.76 -10.53 -3.06
N VAL A 79 -13.56 -10.00 -2.92
CA VAL A 79 -12.52 -10.29 -3.91
C VAL A 79 -12.23 -11.77 -3.74
N ASN A 80 -12.27 -12.55 -4.82
CA ASN A 80 -11.68 -13.88 -4.76
C ASN A 80 -10.20 -13.63 -4.53
N GLU A 81 -9.74 -13.69 -3.28
CA GLU A 81 -8.32 -13.65 -2.97
C GLU A 81 -7.66 -14.73 -3.83
N PRO A 82 -6.79 -14.37 -4.79
CA PRO A 82 -5.94 -15.37 -5.38
C PRO A 82 -5.16 -15.96 -4.20
N LYS A 83 -5.30 -17.27 -3.98
CA LYS A 83 -4.53 -17.92 -2.92
C LYS A 83 -3.07 -17.65 -3.24
N LEU A 84 -2.23 -17.49 -2.23
CA LEU A 84 -0.79 -17.27 -2.44
C LEU A 84 -0.17 -18.36 -3.35
N LYS A 85 -0.80 -19.55 -3.38
CA LYS A 85 -0.55 -20.69 -4.28
C LYS A 85 -0.86 -20.46 -5.75
N ASP A 86 -1.70 -19.50 -6.11
CA ASP A 86 -2.12 -19.22 -7.49
C ASP A 86 -1.16 -18.26 -8.21
N ILE A 87 -0.11 -17.80 -7.52
CA ILE A 87 0.88 -16.84 -8.01
C ILE A 87 2.06 -17.60 -8.66
N PRO A 88 2.34 -17.41 -9.96
CA PRO A 88 3.40 -18.16 -10.66
C PRO A 88 4.81 -18.00 -10.08
N VAL A 89 5.12 -16.85 -9.45
CA VAL A 89 6.43 -16.60 -8.84
C VAL A 89 6.58 -17.32 -7.50
N VAL A 90 5.49 -17.55 -6.75
CA VAL A 90 5.52 -18.24 -5.45
C VAL A 90 5.92 -19.71 -5.62
N HIS A 91 5.44 -20.38 -6.67
CA HIS A 91 5.84 -21.75 -6.99
C HIS A 91 7.33 -21.91 -7.25
N LYS A 92 8.02 -20.86 -7.70
CA LYS A 92 9.47 -20.90 -7.95
C LYS A 92 10.28 -20.81 -6.66
N PHE A 93 9.70 -20.30 -5.58
CA PHE A 93 10.38 -20.03 -4.31
C PHE A 93 9.54 -20.39 -3.08
N PRO A 94 9.22 -21.68 -2.87
CA PRO A 94 8.33 -22.12 -1.79
C PRO A 94 8.89 -21.86 -0.37
N GLY A 95 10.21 -21.69 -0.21
CA GLY A 95 10.85 -21.36 1.07
C GLY A 95 10.96 -19.86 1.40
N VAL A 96 10.58 -18.98 0.47
CA VAL A 96 10.65 -17.51 0.64
C VAL A 96 9.28 -16.93 1.01
N PHE A 97 8.20 -17.56 0.54
CA PHE A 97 6.82 -17.12 0.72
C PHE A 97 6.04 -18.18 1.53
N SER A 98 6.45 -18.42 2.78
CA SER A 98 5.69 -19.26 3.69
C SER A 98 4.36 -18.58 4.06
N GLU A 99 3.30 -19.38 4.29
CA GLU A 99 1.96 -18.88 4.70
C GLU A 99 2.02 -18.13 6.05
N ASP A 100 3.08 -18.37 6.84
CA ASP A 100 3.41 -17.65 8.07
C ASP A 100 4.20 -16.37 7.75
N LEU A 101 3.47 -15.28 7.49
CA LEU A 101 4.06 -13.96 7.26
C LEU A 101 4.57 -13.34 8.57
N SER A 102 5.76 -13.73 9.01
CA SER A 102 6.59 -12.91 9.92
C SER A 102 7.23 -11.74 9.15
N GLY A 103 6.40 -10.89 8.54
CA GLY A 103 6.78 -9.81 7.63
C GLY A 103 7.54 -8.63 8.26
N LEU A 104 7.93 -8.72 9.52
CA LEU A 104 9.01 -7.90 10.06
C LEU A 104 10.26 -8.78 10.03
N PRO A 105 11.41 -8.31 9.52
CA PRO A 105 12.65 -9.01 9.83
C PRO A 105 12.67 -9.16 11.36
N LEU A 106 12.79 -10.39 11.86
CA LEU A 106 13.24 -10.63 13.25
C LEU A 106 14.31 -9.58 13.53
N SER A 107 14.32 -8.98 14.72
CA SER A 107 15.36 -8.05 15.16
C SER A 107 16.74 -8.73 15.03
N ARG A 108 17.28 -8.70 13.81
CA ARG A 108 18.57 -9.24 13.45
C ARG A 108 19.48 -8.07 13.69
N GLU A 109 20.23 -8.14 14.79
CA GLU A 109 21.42 -7.32 14.92
C GLU A 109 22.32 -7.69 13.74
N VAL A 110 22.34 -6.84 12.72
CA VAL A 110 23.29 -6.96 11.64
C VAL A 110 24.55 -6.27 12.13
N GLU A 111 25.56 -7.05 12.51
CA GLU A 111 26.90 -6.52 12.74
C GLU A 111 27.42 -6.02 11.39
N PHE A 112 27.51 -4.71 11.23
CA PHE A 112 28.18 -4.10 10.08
C PHE A 112 29.55 -3.60 10.50
N ARG A 113 30.53 -3.78 9.62
CA ARG A 113 31.89 -3.27 9.76
C ARG A 113 32.09 -2.14 8.78
N ILE A 114 32.57 -0.99 9.27
CA ILE A 114 32.99 0.13 8.42
C ILE A 114 34.51 0.06 8.34
N ASP A 115 35.02 -0.40 7.20
CA ASP A 115 36.46 -0.42 6.95
C ASP A 115 36.93 1.00 6.60
N LEU A 116 37.83 1.54 7.42
CA LEU A 116 38.46 2.83 7.14
C LEU A 116 39.63 2.62 6.17
N ILE A 117 39.74 3.51 5.20
CA ILE A 117 40.93 3.58 4.36
C ILE A 117 42.06 4.13 5.25
N LEU A 118 43.19 3.41 5.34
CA LEU A 118 44.29 3.65 6.30
C LEU A 118 44.89 5.06 6.27
N GLU A 119 44.71 5.80 5.17
CA GLU A 119 45.24 7.16 4.99
C GLU A 119 44.25 8.28 5.35
N VAL A 120 43.04 7.95 5.83
CA VAL A 120 42.01 8.94 6.16
C VAL A 120 42.02 9.27 7.66
N MET A 121 42.28 10.53 7.99
CA MET A 121 42.15 11.01 9.37
C MET A 121 40.69 11.17 9.77
N PRO A 122 40.28 10.75 11.00
CA PRO A 122 38.92 10.97 11.48
C PRO A 122 38.64 12.47 11.63
N VAL A 123 37.45 12.88 11.19
CA VAL A 123 36.98 14.26 11.33
C VAL A 123 35.89 14.31 12.38
N ALA A 124 36.09 15.10 13.43
CA ALA A 124 35.05 15.47 14.36
C ALA A 124 34.37 16.77 13.90
N LYS A 125 33.03 16.82 13.95
CA LYS A 125 32.23 18.03 13.73
C LYS A 125 31.42 18.30 14.99
N SER A 126 31.29 19.56 15.39
CA SER A 126 30.38 19.93 16.47
C SER A 126 28.93 19.67 16.04
N PRO A 127 28.04 19.19 16.93
CA PRO A 127 26.62 19.05 16.63
C PRO A 127 26.03 20.35 16.08
N TYR A 128 25.18 20.25 15.06
CA TYR A 128 24.42 21.39 14.56
C TYR A 128 23.44 21.86 15.65
N ARG A 129 23.30 23.17 15.83
CA ARG A 129 22.26 23.72 16.71
C ARG A 129 20.97 23.81 15.90
N LEU A 130 20.05 22.88 16.14
CA LEU A 130 18.68 22.97 15.62
C LEU A 130 17.90 23.97 16.48
N GLU A 131 17.16 24.87 15.86
CA GLU A 131 16.19 25.69 16.57
C GLU A 131 14.97 24.82 16.94
N PRO A 132 14.27 25.06 18.08
CA PRO A 132 13.16 24.21 18.53
C PRO A 132 12.05 23.98 17.48
N THR A 133 11.84 24.94 16.58
CA THR A 133 10.85 24.87 15.50
C THR A 133 11.16 23.80 14.45
N GLU A 134 12.42 23.36 14.33
CA GLU A 134 12.83 22.29 13.41
C GLU A 134 12.62 20.88 14.00
N MET A 135 12.26 20.76 15.28
CA MET A 135 12.02 19.49 15.99
C MET A 135 10.53 19.16 16.20
N GLN A 136 9.61 19.98 15.68
CA GLN A 136 8.15 19.73 15.72
C GLN A 136 7.69 18.93 14.50
#